data_AF-A0AA40LDF4-F1
#
_entry.id   AF-A0AA40LDF4-F1
#
_cell.length_a   1.000
_cell.length_b   1.000
_cell.length_c   1.000
_cell.angle_alpha   90.00
_cell.angle_beta   90.00
_cell.angle_gamma   90.00
#
_symmetry.space_group_name_H-M   'P 1'
#
loop_
_entity.id
_entity.type
_entity.pdbx_description
1 polymer ?
#
loop_
_entity_poly.entity_id
_entity_poly.type
_entity_poly.pdbx_seq_one_letter_code
_entity_poly.pdbx_strand_id
1 'polypeptide(L)'
;MSQGLPAAGSVPQRNVAAPGNQSQPQPQALLWLQVRPRRQGAMLREERGQAGEVRGLHVTPDHIHVFPQSPEDDDRKVRRREKNRVAAQRSRKKQTQKADKLHEEYECLEQENTVLRREIGKLTEELKHLSEALKEHEKMCPLLLCPMNFVPVLRPDPVAGCLPR
;
A
#
# COMPACT_ATOMS: atom_id res chain seq x y z
N MET A 1 59.28 29.47 -5.77
CA MET A 1 58.56 28.47 -4.93
C MET A 1 57.09 28.61 -5.28
N SER A 2 56.64 27.84 -6.27
CA SER A 2 55.25 27.84 -6.74
C SER A 2 54.88 26.39 -7.02
N GLN A 3 53.95 25.85 -6.24
CA GLN A 3 53.12 24.70 -6.63
C GLN A 3 51.73 24.95 -6.04
N GLY A 4 50.76 25.11 -6.93
CA GLY A 4 49.36 25.34 -6.62
C GLY A 4 48.62 24.06 -6.23
N LEU A 5 47.48 24.24 -5.56
CA LEU A 5 46.53 23.19 -5.20
C LEU A 5 45.36 23.23 -6.20
N PRO A 6 44.90 22.10 -6.78
CA PRO A 6 43.61 22.08 -7.44
C PRO A 6 42.49 21.73 -6.44
N ALA A 7 41.53 22.64 -6.35
CA ALA A 7 40.22 22.40 -5.77
C ALA A 7 39.31 21.76 -6.84
N ALA A 8 38.75 20.58 -6.55
CA ALA A 8 37.64 20.02 -7.31
C ALA A 8 36.85 19.06 -6.41
N GLY A 9 36.06 19.62 -5.49
CA GLY A 9 34.97 18.91 -4.84
C GLY A 9 33.79 18.85 -5.80
N SER A 10 33.64 17.73 -6.51
CA SER A 10 32.48 17.46 -7.35
C SER A 10 31.24 17.28 -6.47
N VAL A 11 30.38 18.30 -6.40
CA VAL A 11 29.04 18.18 -5.82
C VAL A 11 28.20 17.33 -6.77
N PRO A 12 27.59 16.21 -6.33
CA PRO A 12 26.70 15.47 -7.20
C PRO A 12 25.45 16.32 -7.42
N GLN A 13 25.19 16.68 -8.68
CA GLN A 13 23.92 17.25 -9.09
C GLN A 13 22.81 16.28 -8.68
N ARG A 14 21.95 16.71 -7.75
CA ARG A 14 20.65 16.06 -7.55
C ARG A 14 19.87 16.23 -8.85
N ASN A 15 19.75 15.15 -9.59
CA ASN A 15 18.83 15.04 -10.72
C ASN A 15 17.41 15.38 -10.23
N VAL A 16 16.96 16.58 -10.56
CA VAL A 16 15.55 16.96 -10.48
C VAL A 16 14.88 16.29 -11.67
N ALA A 17 14.27 15.14 -11.44
CA ALA A 17 13.49 14.44 -12.44
C ALA A 17 12.28 15.31 -12.83
N ALA A 18 12.24 15.72 -14.11
CA ALA A 18 11.13 16.44 -14.73
C ALA A 18 9.92 15.51 -15.00
N PRO A 19 8.71 16.09 -15.20
CA PRO A 19 7.46 15.39 -14.98
C PRO A 19 7.01 14.66 -16.24
N GLY A 20 6.92 13.34 -16.12
CA GLY A 20 6.33 12.46 -17.12
C GLY A 20 5.66 11.30 -16.43
N ASN A 21 4.81 11.57 -15.44
CA ASN A 21 4.11 10.52 -14.71
C ASN A 21 2.88 10.08 -15.52
N GLN A 22 3.11 9.42 -16.66
CA GLN A 22 2.14 8.48 -17.19
C GLN A 22 1.85 7.54 -16.04
N SER A 23 0.63 7.63 -15.51
CA SER A 23 0.18 6.85 -14.36
C SER A 23 0.04 5.41 -14.82
N GLN A 24 1.18 4.73 -14.94
CA GLN A 24 1.25 3.30 -15.07
C GLN A 24 0.57 2.76 -13.82
N PRO A 25 -0.45 1.90 -13.93
CA PRO A 25 -1.07 1.33 -12.75
C PRO A 25 0.04 0.68 -11.93
N GLN A 26 0.16 1.10 -10.66
CA GLN A 26 1.17 0.56 -9.76
C GLN A 26 1.12 -0.98 -9.84
N PRO A 27 2.27 -1.69 -9.92
CA PRO A 27 2.30 -3.14 -10.12
C PRO A 27 1.49 -3.92 -9.07
N GLN A 28 1.24 -3.33 -7.90
CA GLN A 28 0.32 -3.85 -6.89
C GLN A 28 -1.14 -3.99 -7.35
N ALA A 29 -1.66 -3.11 -8.23
CA ALA A 29 -3.03 -3.20 -8.77
C ALA A 29 -3.28 -4.50 -9.55
N LEU A 30 -2.27 -4.98 -10.28
CA LEU A 30 -2.35 -6.21 -11.07
C LEU A 30 -2.22 -7.47 -10.20
N LEU A 31 -1.44 -7.41 -9.11
CA LEU A 31 -1.33 -8.51 -8.15
C LEU A 31 -2.66 -8.78 -7.42
N TRP A 32 -3.49 -7.75 -7.22
CA TRP A 32 -4.81 -7.89 -6.55
C TRP A 32 -5.84 -8.69 -7.36
N LEU A 33 -5.79 -8.67 -8.69
CA LEU A 33 -6.63 -9.54 -9.53
C LEU A 33 -6.35 -11.03 -9.27
N GLN A 34 -5.13 -11.38 -8.84
CA GLN A 34 -4.71 -12.74 -8.54
C GLN A 34 -5.10 -13.20 -7.12
N VAL A 35 -5.19 -12.28 -6.15
CA VAL A 35 -5.47 -12.59 -4.73
C VAL A 35 -6.96 -12.54 -4.39
N ARG A 36 -7.80 -12.00 -5.29
CA ARG A 36 -9.24 -11.79 -5.07
C ARG A 36 -9.98 -13.13 -4.86
N PRO A 37 -10.44 -13.48 -3.65
CA PRO A 37 -11.41 -14.55 -3.50
C PRO A 37 -12.73 -13.98 -4.00
N ARG A 38 -13.27 -14.53 -5.09
CA ARG A 38 -14.57 -14.17 -5.73
C ARG A 38 -15.47 -13.35 -4.81
N ARG A 39 -15.56 -12.04 -5.09
CA ARG A 39 -16.46 -11.08 -4.44
C ARG A 39 -17.85 -11.70 -4.36
N GLN A 40 -18.35 -11.87 -3.13
CA GLN A 40 -19.76 -11.87 -2.71
C GLN A 40 -20.78 -11.97 -3.86
N GLY A 41 -20.81 -13.11 -4.54
CA GLY A 41 -21.72 -13.40 -5.66
C GLY A 41 -22.16 -14.86 -5.65
N ALA A 42 -22.03 -15.51 -4.49
CA ALA A 42 -22.54 -16.86 -4.21
C ALA A 42 -23.20 -16.91 -2.82
N MET A 43 -23.71 -15.77 -2.31
CA MET A 43 -24.77 -15.86 -1.31
C MET A 43 -25.99 -16.44 -2.05
N LEU A 44 -26.39 -17.66 -1.67
CA LEU A 44 -27.66 -18.33 -2.01
C LEU A 44 -27.74 -19.12 -3.33
N ARG A 45 -26.71 -19.90 -3.70
CA ARG A 45 -26.98 -21.07 -4.55
C ARG A 45 -25.96 -22.19 -4.38
N GLU A 46 -26.18 -23.02 -3.37
CA GLU A 46 -26.06 -24.48 -3.47
C GLU A 46 -26.84 -25.14 -2.33
N GLU A 47 -28.16 -25.00 -2.42
CA GLU A 47 -29.08 -26.05 -2.01
C GLU A 47 -29.05 -27.11 -3.12
N ARG A 48 -29.08 -28.39 -2.70
CA ARG A 48 -28.91 -29.66 -3.47
C ARG A 48 -27.44 -30.07 -3.60
N GLY A 49 -27.03 -31.25 -3.14
CA GLY A 49 -27.76 -32.38 -2.58
C GLY A 49 -26.76 -33.49 -2.29
N GLN A 50 -27.05 -34.31 -1.29
CA GLN A 50 -26.48 -35.65 -1.07
C GLN A 50 -24.98 -35.76 -1.40
N ALA A 51 -24.13 -35.38 -0.44
CA ALA A 51 -22.77 -35.92 -0.43
C ALA A 51 -22.91 -37.45 -0.34
N GLY A 52 -22.70 -38.12 -1.48
CA GLY A 52 -22.78 -39.56 -1.61
C GLY A 52 -22.08 -40.23 -0.44
N GLU A 53 -22.78 -41.18 0.17
CA GLU A 53 -22.20 -42.08 1.14
C GLU A 53 -21.16 -42.94 0.41
N VAL A 54 -19.93 -42.45 0.34
CA VAL A 54 -18.78 -43.33 0.16
C VAL A 54 -18.65 -44.11 1.46
N ARG A 55 -19.29 -45.28 1.50
CA ARG A 55 -18.96 -46.33 2.45
C ARG A 55 -17.48 -46.63 2.27
N GLY A 56 -16.66 -46.11 3.18
CA GLY A 56 -15.30 -46.59 3.33
C GLY A 56 -15.39 -48.05 3.77
N LEU A 57 -15.29 -48.97 2.82
CA LEU A 57 -14.97 -50.36 3.12
C LEU A 57 -13.58 -50.35 3.73
N HIS A 58 -13.52 -50.51 5.05
CA HIS A 58 -12.28 -50.87 5.70
C HIS A 58 -11.94 -52.29 5.24
N VAL A 59 -10.80 -52.46 4.59
CA VAL A 59 -10.31 -53.78 4.18
C VAL A 59 -9.37 -54.26 5.27
N THR A 60 -9.84 -55.19 6.10
CA THR A 60 -9.02 -56.08 6.92
C THR A 60 -9.39 -57.53 6.56
N PRO A 61 -8.43 -58.43 6.32
CA PRO A 61 -8.74 -59.82 6.04
C PRO A 61 -9.19 -60.50 7.33
N ASP A 62 -10.30 -61.24 7.22
CA ASP A 62 -10.89 -62.15 8.20
C ASP A 62 -11.66 -61.49 9.36
N HIS A 63 -12.99 -61.50 9.18
CA HIS A 63 -14.08 -61.13 10.11
C HIS A 63 -14.54 -59.66 10.04
N ILE A 64 -15.38 -59.38 9.04
CA ILE A 64 -16.16 -58.14 8.98
C ILE A 64 -17.26 -58.21 10.05
N HIS A 65 -16.96 -57.74 11.26
CA HIS A 65 -17.99 -57.31 12.19
C HIS A 65 -18.46 -55.92 11.72
N VAL A 66 -19.49 -55.89 10.87
CA VAL A 66 -20.24 -54.65 10.62
C VAL A 66 -21.00 -54.38 11.91
N PHE A 67 -20.37 -53.71 12.88
CA PHE A 67 -21.13 -53.06 13.94
C PHE A 67 -22.10 -52.11 13.23
N PRO A 68 -23.43 -52.28 13.39
CA PRO A 68 -24.37 -51.29 12.91
C PRO A 68 -23.97 -49.98 13.59
N GLN A 69 -23.59 -48.97 12.80
CA GLN A 69 -23.48 -47.62 13.34
C GLN A 69 -24.86 -47.30 13.92
N SER A 70 -24.92 -47.10 15.23
CA SER A 70 -26.18 -46.75 15.86
C SER A 70 -26.69 -45.47 15.21
N PRO A 71 -28.02 -45.27 15.04
CA PRO A 71 -28.56 -44.00 14.55
C PRO A 71 -27.97 -42.77 15.26
N GLU A 72 -27.57 -42.91 16.53
CA GLU A 72 -26.90 -41.86 17.30
C GLU A 72 -25.49 -41.47 16.78
N ASP A 73 -24.76 -42.39 16.16
CA ASP A 73 -23.44 -42.13 15.56
C ASP A 73 -23.56 -41.31 14.26
N ASP A 74 -24.61 -41.56 13.48
CA ASP A 74 -24.93 -40.77 12.29
C ASP A 74 -25.32 -39.35 12.65
N ASP A 75 -26.14 -39.16 13.70
CA ASP A 75 -26.49 -37.83 14.22
C ASP A 75 -25.24 -37.08 14.70
N ARG A 76 -24.34 -37.74 15.43
CA ARG A 76 -23.07 -37.14 15.86
C ARG A 76 -22.22 -36.70 14.67
N LYS A 77 -22.15 -37.50 13.61
CA LYS A 77 -21.41 -37.22 12.38
C LYS A 77 -22.02 -36.04 11.61
N VAL A 78 -23.35 -35.97 11.50
CA VAL A 78 -24.07 -34.83 10.92
C VAL A 78 -23.77 -33.56 11.70
N ARG A 79 -23.87 -33.59 13.04
CA ARG A 79 -23.53 -32.44 13.89
C ARG A 79 -22.06 -32.01 13.73
N ARG A 80 -21.13 -32.95 13.57
CA ARG A 80 -19.71 -32.63 13.32
C ARG A 80 -19.49 -31.96 11.96
N ARG A 81 -20.11 -32.49 10.91
CA ARG A 81 -20.06 -31.93 9.56
C ARG A 81 -20.63 -30.52 9.53
N GLU A 82 -21.75 -30.30 10.19
CA GLU A 82 -22.39 -28.99 10.26
C GLU A 82 -21.52 -27.96 11.01
N LYS A 83 -20.93 -28.35 12.16
CA LYS A 83 -19.96 -27.50 12.88
C LYS A 83 -18.75 -27.15 12.00
N ASN A 84 -18.20 -28.11 11.28
CA ASN A 84 -17.07 -27.88 10.38
C ASN A 84 -17.46 -26.99 9.20
N ARG A 85 -18.65 -27.17 8.62
CA ARG A 85 -19.20 -26.34 7.54
C ARG A 85 -19.27 -24.87 7.96
N VAL A 86 -19.84 -24.59 9.14
CA VAL A 86 -19.92 -23.23 9.69
C VAL A 86 -18.53 -22.67 10.00
N ALA A 87 -17.62 -23.48 10.56
CA ALA A 87 -16.25 -23.05 10.86
C ALA A 87 -15.48 -22.68 9.57
N ALA A 88 -15.59 -23.51 8.53
CA ALA A 88 -14.98 -23.26 7.22
C ALA A 88 -15.56 -22.01 6.57
N GLN A 89 -16.88 -21.81 6.62
CA GLN A 89 -17.54 -20.60 6.10
C GLN A 89 -17.06 -19.34 6.83
N ARG A 90 -16.98 -19.38 8.16
CA ARG A 90 -16.46 -18.25 8.97
C ARG A 90 -15.00 -17.94 8.65
N SER A 91 -14.17 -18.97 8.50
CA SER A 91 -12.75 -18.81 8.13
C SER A 91 -12.60 -18.14 6.76
N ARG A 92 -13.30 -18.64 5.74
CA ARG A 92 -13.32 -18.03 4.39
C ARG A 92 -13.81 -16.58 4.44
N LYS A 93 -14.91 -16.30 5.15
CA LYS A 93 -15.43 -14.94 5.32
C LYS A 93 -14.40 -14.01 5.97
N LYS A 94 -13.72 -14.46 7.02
CA LYS A 94 -12.67 -13.68 7.69
C LYS A 94 -11.49 -13.38 6.76
N GLN A 95 -11.10 -14.33 5.92
CA GLN A 95 -10.04 -14.12 4.93
C GLN A 95 -10.44 -13.11 3.86
N THR A 96 -11.65 -13.23 3.30
CA THR A 96 -12.17 -12.27 2.32
C THR A 96 -12.28 -10.87 2.92
N GLN A 97 -12.84 -10.74 4.12
CA GLN A 97 -12.93 -9.44 4.81
C GLN A 97 -11.56 -8.79 5.08
N LYS A 98 -10.53 -9.60 5.41
CA LYS A 98 -9.18 -9.08 5.59
C LYS A 98 -8.61 -8.52 4.28
N ALA A 99 -8.84 -9.22 3.17
CA ALA A 99 -8.39 -8.76 1.86
C ALA A 99 -9.14 -7.49 1.43
N ASP A 100 -10.45 -7.43 1.65
CA ASP A 100 -11.29 -6.27 1.33
C ASP A 100 -10.84 -5.03 2.13
N LYS A 101 -10.64 -5.17 3.46
CA LYS A 101 -10.17 -4.07 4.32
C LYS A 101 -8.80 -3.53 3.90
N LEU A 102 -7.87 -4.43 3.55
CA LEU A 102 -6.54 -4.03 3.07
C LEU A 102 -6.62 -3.27 1.74
N HIS A 103 -7.55 -3.66 0.87
CA HIS A 103 -7.77 -2.97 -0.39
C HIS A 103 -8.38 -1.58 -0.19
N GLU A 104 -9.40 -1.46 0.66
CA GLU A 104 -9.99 -0.17 1.01
C GLU A 104 -8.92 0.78 1.59
N GLU A 105 -8.07 0.30 2.50
CA GLU A 105 -6.96 1.08 3.06
C GLU A 105 -5.95 1.51 1.98
N TYR A 106 -5.61 0.61 1.06
CA TYR A 106 -4.73 0.92 -0.06
C TYR A 106 -5.32 2.00 -0.97
N GLU A 107 -6.60 1.90 -1.34
CA GLU A 107 -7.26 2.87 -2.22
C GLU A 107 -7.33 4.26 -1.56
N CYS A 108 -7.64 4.32 -0.26
CA CYS A 108 -7.61 5.57 0.50
C CYS A 108 -6.21 6.20 0.48
N LEU A 109 -5.16 5.41 0.74
CA LEU A 109 -3.78 5.90 0.73
C LEU A 109 -3.33 6.37 -0.66
N GLU A 110 -3.70 5.68 -1.74
CA GLU A 110 -3.41 6.15 -3.11
C GLU A 110 -4.12 7.47 -3.41
N GLN A 111 -5.38 7.63 -3.00
CA GLN A 111 -6.10 8.89 -3.17
C GLN A 111 -5.40 10.03 -2.41
N GLU A 112 -5.08 9.83 -1.13
CA GLU A 112 -4.33 10.80 -0.33
C GLU A 112 -2.97 11.13 -0.96
N ASN A 113 -2.25 10.12 -1.45
CA ASN A 113 -0.97 10.30 -2.12
C ASN A 113 -1.11 11.17 -3.38
N THR A 114 -2.16 10.95 -4.17
CA THR A 114 -2.41 11.77 -5.37
C THR A 114 -2.73 13.22 -5.02
N VAL A 115 -3.50 13.46 -3.95
CA VAL A 115 -3.81 14.80 -3.46
C VAL A 115 -2.55 15.50 -2.99
N LEU A 116 -1.72 14.84 -2.16
CA LEU A 116 -0.46 15.38 -1.68
C LEU A 116 0.51 15.71 -2.82
N ARG A 117 0.62 14.82 -3.82
CA ARG A 117 1.47 15.09 -5.00
C ARG A 117 1.02 16.31 -5.78
N ARG A 118 -0.29 16.51 -5.94
CA ARG A 118 -0.82 17.73 -6.58
C ARG A 118 -0.49 18.97 -5.77
N GLU A 119 -0.64 18.91 -4.45
CA GLU A 119 -0.33 20.03 -3.57
C GLU A 119 1.15 20.39 -3.59
N ILE A 120 2.04 19.38 -3.54
CA ILE A 120 3.47 19.58 -3.74
C ILE A 120 3.75 20.29 -5.07
N GLY A 121 3.08 19.86 -6.15
CA GLY A 121 3.19 20.49 -7.47
C GLY A 121 2.83 21.98 -7.43
N LYS A 122 1.65 22.31 -6.90
CA LYS A 122 1.18 23.70 -6.76
C LYS A 122 2.15 24.56 -5.94
N LEU A 123 2.54 24.09 -4.76
CA LEU A 123 3.46 24.82 -3.88
C LEU A 123 4.84 25.02 -4.53
N THR A 124 5.30 24.05 -5.32
CA THR A 124 6.56 24.17 -6.07
C THR A 124 6.47 25.24 -7.16
N GLU A 125 5.34 25.30 -7.87
CA GLU A 125 5.05 26.33 -8.88
C GLU A 125 4.96 27.72 -8.23
N GLU A 126 4.27 27.84 -7.10
CA GLU A 126 4.18 29.09 -6.33
C GLU A 126 5.55 29.56 -5.86
N LEU A 127 6.37 28.66 -5.30
CA LEU A 127 7.74 28.98 -4.87
C LEU A 127 8.58 29.47 -6.06
N LYS A 128 8.49 28.79 -7.20
CA LYS A 128 9.20 29.19 -8.42
C LYS A 128 8.74 30.59 -8.88
N HIS A 129 7.44 30.83 -8.94
CA HIS A 129 6.88 32.11 -9.34
C HIS A 129 7.33 33.26 -8.44
N LEU A 130 7.25 33.08 -7.12
CA LEU A 130 7.70 34.09 -6.15
C LEU A 130 9.21 34.31 -6.22
N SER A 131 9.99 33.26 -6.43
CA SER A 131 11.45 33.36 -6.60
C SER A 131 11.82 34.12 -7.87
N GLU A 132 11.10 33.90 -8.97
CA GLU A 132 11.27 34.66 -10.22
C GLU A 132 10.88 36.12 -10.06
N ALA A 133 9.74 36.40 -9.42
CA ALA A 133 9.29 37.75 -9.11
C ALA A 133 10.31 38.50 -8.24
N LEU A 134 10.87 37.83 -7.23
CA LEU A 134 11.92 38.41 -6.38
C LEU A 134 13.19 38.71 -7.19
N LYS A 135 13.67 37.75 -8.00
CA LYS A 135 14.84 37.96 -8.87
C LYS A 135 14.64 39.10 -9.86
N GLU A 136 13.43 39.28 -10.38
CA GLU A 136 13.12 40.40 -11.27
C GLU A 136 13.17 41.73 -10.51
N HIS A 137 12.58 41.78 -9.31
CA HIS A 137 12.66 42.95 -8.44
C HIS A 137 14.11 43.30 -8.07
N GLU A 138 14.96 42.32 -7.76
CA GLU A 138 16.36 42.53 -7.41
C GLU A 138 17.12 43.33 -8.48
N LYS A 139 16.82 43.13 -9.77
CA LYS A 139 17.44 43.84 -10.90
C LYS A 139 17.07 45.32 -10.96
N MET A 140 15.97 45.72 -10.34
CA MET A 140 15.46 47.10 -10.34
C MET A 140 15.51 47.74 -8.95
N CYS A 141 15.85 46.98 -7.91
CA CYS A 141 15.81 47.43 -6.53
C CYS A 141 16.93 48.45 -6.26
N PRO A 142 16.61 49.74 -6.06
CA PRO A 142 17.65 50.75 -5.81
C PRO A 142 18.44 50.47 -4.52
N LEU A 143 17.84 49.75 -3.56
CA LEU A 143 18.48 49.37 -2.30
C LEU A 143 19.53 48.27 -2.46
N LEU A 144 19.44 47.43 -3.50
CA LEU A 144 20.43 46.39 -3.81
C LEU A 144 21.46 46.87 -4.84
N LEU A 145 21.07 47.80 -5.72
CA LEU A 145 21.94 48.38 -6.75
C LEU A 145 22.79 49.54 -6.23
N CYS A 146 22.48 50.09 -5.05
CA CYS A 146 23.26 51.14 -4.41
C CYS A 146 24.14 50.50 -3.31
N PRO A 147 25.47 50.69 -3.32
CA PRO A 147 26.36 50.14 -2.29
C PRO A 147 26.27 50.99 -1.01
N MET A 148 25.11 50.98 -0.36
CA MET A 148 24.98 51.44 1.01
C MET A 148 24.92 50.21 1.90
N ASN A 149 26.10 49.82 2.37
CA ASN A 149 26.44 48.87 3.43
C ASN A 149 25.26 48.37 4.29
N PHE A 150 24.43 47.47 3.76
CA PHE A 150 23.68 46.57 4.60
C PHE A 150 24.59 45.38 4.88
N VAL A 151 25.09 45.32 6.12
CA VAL A 151 25.77 44.15 6.67
C VAL A 151 24.94 42.91 6.29
N PRO A 152 25.52 41.87 5.65
CA PRO A 152 24.79 40.64 5.43
C PRO A 152 24.49 40.05 6.80
N VAL A 153 23.26 40.23 7.27
CA VAL A 153 22.73 39.42 8.35
C VAL A 153 22.71 38.01 7.78
N LEU A 154 23.73 37.23 8.12
CA LEU A 154 23.74 35.78 7.97
C LEU A 154 22.39 35.28 8.49
N ARG A 155 21.50 34.93 7.56
CA ARG A 155 20.25 34.24 7.88
C ARG A 155 20.66 32.96 8.60
N PRO A 156 20.32 32.79 9.89
CA PRO A 156 20.54 31.52 10.54
C PRO A 156 19.69 30.48 9.82
N ASP A 157 20.36 29.46 9.29
CA ASP A 157 19.73 28.31 8.67
C ASP A 157 18.83 27.60 9.73
N PRO A 158 17.51 27.45 9.51
CA PRO A 158 16.63 26.85 10.52
C PRO A 158 16.74 25.33 10.62
N VAL A 159 17.65 24.67 9.89
CA VAL A 159 17.79 23.20 9.89
C VAL A 159 19.10 22.71 10.51
N ALA A 160 19.30 23.09 11.78
CA ALA A 160 20.12 22.34 12.73
C ALA A 160 19.31 22.04 14.00
N GLY A 161 18.04 21.65 13.83
CA GLY A 161 17.19 21.15 14.90
C GLY A 161 17.28 19.63 15.00
N CYS A 162 18.03 19.17 15.99
CA CYS A 162 18.18 17.78 16.39
C CYS A 162 16.83 17.03 16.47
N LEU A 163 16.72 15.87 15.82
CA LEU A 163 15.71 14.87 16.16
C LEU A 163 16.29 13.91 17.20
N PRO A 164 15.65 13.71 18.37
CA PRO A 164 16.04 12.67 19.31
C PRO A 164 15.65 11.29 18.78
N ARG A 165 16.44 10.33 19.24
CA ARG A 165 16.50 8.90 18.92
C ARG A 165 15.22 8.11 19.15
#